data_AF-A0A059DCF3-F1
#
_entry.id   AF-A0A059DCF3-F1
#
_cell.length_a   1.000
_cell.length_b   1.000
_cell.length_c   1.000
_cell.angle_alpha   90.00
_cell.angle_beta   90.00
_cell.angle_gamma   90.00
#
_symmetry.space_group_name_H-M   'P 1'
#
loop_
_entity.id
_entity.type
_entity.pdbx_description
1 polymer ?
#
loop_
_entity_poly.entity_id
_entity_poly.type
_entity_poly.pdbx_seq_one_letter_code
_entity_poly.pdbx_strand_id
1 'polypeptide(L)'
;MQLAPPPVVGPQNCCTYATDVAILRKAMTLSSGNFVVTNSSGDLIFKVKGALLTLHDRRVLIDATGQPVLTLRREIRADHGPWRAFKGKSSDMRDLVFTAKISSAIQLELEVFLASNRNEDVRDFNVKGFERSCVIYAGQPPCIIAQ
;
A
#
# COMPACT_ATOMS: atom_id res chain seq x y z
N MET A 1 12.51 24.59 2.29
CA MET A 1 11.95 23.81 1.17
C MET A 1 11.72 22.40 1.66
N GLN A 2 10.47 21.97 1.79
CA GLN A 2 10.16 20.62 2.26
C GLN A 2 10.34 19.68 1.07
N LEU A 3 11.41 18.88 1.10
CA LEU A 3 11.67 17.89 0.07
C LEU A 3 10.59 16.80 0.20
N ALA A 4 9.87 16.53 -0.89
CA ALA A 4 8.96 15.40 -0.96
C ALA A 4 9.74 14.11 -0.58
N PRO A 5 9.09 13.14 0.10
CA PRO A 5 9.75 11.89 0.43
C PRO A 5 10.25 11.22 -0.87
N PRO A 6 11.43 10.56 -0.83
CA PRO A 6 11.96 9.89 -2.01
C PRO A 6 10.98 8.80 -2.49
N PRO A 7 11.02 8.44 -3.79
CA PRO A 7 10.16 7.38 -4.33
C PRO A 7 10.34 6.05 -3.57
N VAL A 8 9.24 5.53 -3.02
CA VAL A 8 9.25 4.30 -2.21
C VAL A 8 9.43 3.04 -3.05
N VAL A 9 8.67 2.93 -4.15
CA VAL A 9 8.68 1.75 -5.05
C VAL A 9 9.57 1.97 -6.26
N GLY A 10 9.52 3.18 -6.83
CA GLY A 10 10.31 3.59 -7.97
C GLY A 10 9.77 4.89 -8.59
N PRO A 11 10.63 5.69 -9.23
CA PRO A 11 10.27 7.02 -9.74
C PRO A 11 9.18 7.00 -10.82
N GLN A 12 9.03 5.90 -11.54
CA GLN A 12 7.98 5.70 -12.54
C GLN A 12 6.56 5.69 -11.94
N ASN A 13 6.43 5.58 -10.61
CA ASN A 13 5.15 5.64 -9.90
C ASN A 13 4.89 7.02 -9.28
N CYS A 14 5.72 8.02 -9.60
CA CYS A 14 5.59 9.39 -9.10
C CYS A 14 5.09 10.31 -10.21
N CYS A 15 4.10 11.15 -9.90
CA CYS A 15 3.61 12.21 -10.78
C CYS A 15 4.05 13.57 -10.22
N THR A 16 4.20 14.57 -11.10
CA THR A 16 4.51 15.95 -10.70
C THR A 16 3.28 16.74 -10.24
N TYR A 17 2.09 16.16 -10.40
CA TYR A 17 0.80 16.76 -10.06
C TYR A 17 -0.03 15.79 -9.19
N ALA A 18 -0.95 16.36 -8.41
CA ALA A 18 -1.91 15.59 -7.63
C ALA A 18 -2.76 14.72 -8.56
N THR A 19 -2.85 13.42 -8.25
CA THR A 19 -3.59 12.45 -9.06
C THR A 19 -4.67 11.82 -8.22
N ASP A 20 -5.92 12.01 -8.63
CA ASP A 20 -7.06 11.33 -8.02
C ASP A 20 -7.08 9.86 -8.46
N VAL A 21 -7.30 8.98 -7.49
CA VAL A 21 -7.38 7.53 -7.72
C VAL A 21 -8.76 7.00 -7.32
N ALA A 22 -9.29 6.08 -8.11
CA ALA A 22 -10.59 5.45 -7.86
C ALA A 22 -10.46 3.92 -7.80
N ILE A 23 -11.22 3.29 -6.91
CA ILE A 23 -11.31 1.82 -6.82
C ILE A 23 -12.59 1.36 -7.53
N LEU A 24 -12.41 0.57 -8.59
CA LEU A 24 -13.49 -0.10 -9.29
C LEU A 24 -13.56 -1.57 -8.89
N ARG A 25 -14.66 -1.96 -8.23
CA ARG A 25 -14.95 -3.35 -7.86
C ARG A 25 -15.91 -3.95 -8.87
N LYS A 26 -15.60 -5.12 -9.44
CA LYS A 26 -16.56 -5.88 -10.24
C LYS A 26 -17.55 -6.58 -9.31
N ALA A 27 -18.84 -6.28 -9.47
CA ALA A 27 -19.92 -6.76 -8.59
C ALA A 27 -20.18 -8.28 -8.60
N MET A 28 -19.53 -9.06 -9.49
CA MET A 28 -19.86 -10.49 -9.72
C MET A 28 -18.70 -11.49 -9.60
N THR A 29 -17.51 -11.10 -9.11
CA THR A 29 -16.43 -12.08 -8.94
C THR A 29 -16.38 -12.64 -7.52
N LEU A 30 -16.63 -13.95 -7.36
CA LEU A 30 -16.46 -14.74 -6.13
C LEU A 30 -15.05 -14.64 -5.50
N SER A 31 -14.08 -14.04 -6.19
CA SER A 31 -12.72 -13.85 -5.69
C SER A 31 -12.64 -12.65 -4.75
N SER A 32 -12.71 -12.90 -3.44
CA SER A 32 -12.44 -11.89 -2.42
C SER A 32 -11.12 -11.14 -2.70
N GLY A 33 -11.19 -9.83 -2.95
CA GLY A 33 -10.01 -8.97 -3.04
C GLY A 33 -9.47 -8.66 -4.45
N ASN A 34 -10.17 -9.02 -5.53
CA ASN A 34 -9.83 -8.54 -6.88
C ASN A 34 -10.52 -7.20 -7.18
N PHE A 35 -9.75 -6.20 -7.59
CA PHE A 35 -10.28 -4.90 -8.02
C PHE A 35 -9.29 -4.15 -8.90
N VAL A 36 -9.75 -3.05 -9.49
CA VAL A 36 -8.94 -2.18 -10.35
C VAL A 36 -8.82 -0.81 -9.69
N VAL A 37 -7.66 -0.19 -9.84
CA VAL A 37 -7.38 1.20 -9.47
C VAL A 37 -7.19 1.99 -10.75
N THR A 38 -7.95 3.07 -10.92
CA THR A 38 -7.89 3.96 -12.08
C THR A 38 -7.58 5.40 -11.67
N ASN A 39 -7.16 6.23 -12.63
CA ASN A 39 -7.13 7.68 -12.45
C ASN A 39 -8.55 8.28 -12.64
N SER A 40 -8.67 9.61 -12.51
CA SER A 40 -9.92 10.35 -12.74
C SER A 40 -10.44 10.27 -14.18
N SER A 41 -9.58 10.05 -15.16
CA SER A 41 -9.95 9.83 -16.57
C SER A 41 -10.46 8.41 -16.85
N GLY A 42 -10.34 7.50 -15.89
CA GLY A 42 -10.71 6.09 -16.04
C GLY A 42 -9.59 5.19 -16.58
N ASP A 43 -8.38 5.72 -16.77
CA ASP A 43 -7.24 4.93 -17.20
C ASP A 43 -6.77 4.01 -16.07
N LEU A 44 -6.41 2.79 -16.46
CA LEU A 44 -5.88 1.78 -15.56
C LEU A 44 -4.54 2.22 -14.97
N ILE A 45 -4.46 2.35 -13.64
CA ILE A 45 -3.19 2.49 -12.91
C ILE A 45 -2.70 1.11 -12.47
N PHE A 46 -3.54 0.40 -11.71
CA PHE A 46 -3.20 -0.92 -11.20
C PHE A 46 -4.37 -1.91 -11.23
N LYS A 47 -4.05 -3.19 -11.43
CA LYS A 47 -4.92 -4.31 -11.09
C LYS A 47 -4.46 -4.89 -9.77
N VAL A 48 -5.37 -5.02 -8.80
CA VAL A 48 -5.11 -5.73 -7.56
C VAL A 48 -5.70 -7.13 -7.68
N LYS A 49 -4.84 -8.13 -7.53
CA LYS A 49 -5.26 -9.53 -7.45
C LYS A 49 -5.11 -10.05 -6.04
N GLY A 50 -6.22 -10.49 -5.45
CA GLY A 50 -6.22 -11.40 -4.32
C GLY A 50 -5.88 -12.83 -4.75
N ALA A 51 -5.44 -13.63 -3.78
CA ALA A 51 -5.27 -15.05 -4.01
C ALA A 51 -6.62 -15.78 -3.94
N LEU A 52 -6.75 -16.86 -4.70
CA LEU A 52 -7.95 -17.69 -4.75
C LEU A 52 -8.20 -18.40 -3.40
N LEU A 53 -9.48 -18.45 -3.02
CA LEU A 53 -10.09 -19.31 -2.00
C LEU A 53 -9.66 -19.12 -0.52
N THR A 54 -8.38 -19.16 -0.16
CA THR A 54 -7.94 -19.27 1.26
C THR A 54 -6.79 -18.35 1.70
N LEU A 55 -6.15 -17.64 0.77
CA LEU A 55 -5.00 -16.77 1.04
C LEU A 55 -5.42 -15.29 1.12
N HIS A 56 -6.35 -14.96 2.03
CA HIS A 56 -6.73 -13.56 2.27
C HIS A 56 -5.56 -12.70 2.75
N ASP A 57 -4.45 -13.32 3.14
CA ASP A 57 -3.20 -12.72 3.56
C ASP A 57 -2.33 -12.22 2.40
N ARG A 58 -2.63 -12.54 1.13
CA ARG A 58 -1.81 -12.12 -0.01
C ARG A 58 -2.57 -11.25 -1.01
N ARG A 59 -1.95 -10.14 -1.44
CA ARG A 59 -2.40 -9.30 -2.57
C ARG A 59 -1.23 -9.01 -3.50
N VAL A 60 -1.48 -8.96 -4.81
CA VAL A 60 -0.49 -8.58 -5.81
C VAL A 60 -0.99 -7.35 -6.55
N LEU A 61 -0.20 -6.30 -6.55
CA LEU A 61 -0.40 -5.07 -7.31
C LEU A 61 0.30 -5.23 -8.66
N ILE A 62 -0.46 -5.09 -9.75
CA ILE A 62 0.00 -5.31 -11.13
C ILE A 62 -0.23 -4.01 -11.91
N ASP A 63 0.78 -3.53 -12.63
CA ASP A 63 0.65 -2.32 -13.45
C ASP A 63 -0.21 -2.52 -14.71
N ALA A 64 -0.39 -1.43 -15.46
CA ALA A 64 -1.15 -1.42 -16.70
C ALA A 64 -0.58 -2.35 -17.80
N THR A 65 0.73 -2.63 -17.77
CA THR A 65 1.42 -3.53 -18.71
C THR A 65 1.31 -5.00 -18.32
N GLY A 66 0.74 -5.30 -17.15
CA GLY A 66 0.61 -6.65 -16.62
C GLY A 66 1.79 -7.12 -15.78
N GLN A 67 2.74 -6.23 -15.46
CA GLN A 67 3.89 -6.56 -14.61
C GLN A 67 3.53 -6.39 -13.12
N PRO A 68 3.89 -7.37 -12.27
CA PRO A 68 3.75 -7.22 -10.83
C PRO A 68 4.70 -6.15 -10.30
N VAL A 69 4.16 -5.21 -9.54
CA VAL A 69 4.89 -4.11 -8.92
C VAL A 69 5.21 -4.43 -7.46
N LEU A 70 4.19 -4.85 -6.70
CA LEU A 70 4.32 -5.24 -5.30
C LEU A 70 3.50 -6.49 -4.99
N THR A 71 4.01 -7.30 -4.07
CA THR A 71 3.25 -8.35 -3.39
C THR A 71 3.11 -7.98 -1.91
N LEU A 72 1.88 -7.80 -1.45
CA LEU A 72 1.55 -7.58 -0.05
C LEU A 72 1.25 -8.92 0.62
N ARG A 73 1.81 -9.15 1.80
CA ARG A 73 1.57 -10.34 2.62
C ARG A 73 1.31 -9.98 4.07
N ARG A 74 0.24 -10.49 4.66
CA ARG A 74 -0.06 -10.36 6.09
C ARG A 74 0.61 -11.47 6.89
N GLU A 75 1.15 -11.13 8.05
CA GLU A 75 1.60 -12.11 9.03
C GLU A 75 0.39 -12.64 9.83
N ILE A 76 -0.10 -13.82 9.46
CA ILE A 76 -1.37 -14.39 9.98
C ILE A 76 -1.31 -14.97 11.39
N ARG A 77 -0.10 -15.15 11.96
CA ARG A 77 0.08 -15.77 13.28
C ARG A 77 -0.17 -14.81 14.44
N ALA A 78 -0.23 -13.51 14.16
CA ALA A 78 -0.50 -12.48 15.14
C ALA A 78 -1.88 -11.86 14.87
N ASP A 79 -2.66 -11.64 15.92
CA ASP A 79 -3.84 -10.80 15.82
C ASP A 79 -3.42 -9.39 15.35
N HIS A 80 -4.13 -8.83 14.38
CA HIS A 80 -3.72 -7.59 13.69
C HIS A 80 -2.28 -7.58 13.15
N GLY A 81 -1.75 -8.76 12.81
CA GLY A 81 -0.36 -8.91 12.35
C GLY A 81 -0.01 -8.02 11.15
N PRO A 82 1.27 -7.61 11.05
CA PRO A 82 1.72 -6.62 10.07
C PRO A 82 1.50 -7.07 8.63
N TRP A 83 1.33 -6.09 7.76
CA TRP A 83 1.44 -6.28 6.31
C TRP A 83 2.85 -5.94 5.86
N ARG A 84 3.47 -6.82 5.08
CA ARG A 84 4.76 -6.57 4.42
C ARG A 84 4.55 -6.46 2.92
N ALA A 85 5.15 -5.45 2.30
CA ALA A 85 5.15 -5.27 0.86
C ALA A 85 6.53 -5.64 0.28
N PHE A 86 6.54 -6.50 -0.73
CA PHE A 86 7.74 -7.02 -1.38
C PHE A 86 7.76 -6.63 -2.85
N LYS A 87 8.95 -6.43 -3.42
CA LYS A 87 9.13 -6.09 -4.83
C LYS A 87 8.62 -7.20 -5.76
N GLY A 88 7.86 -6.83 -6.79
CA GLY A 88 7.36 -7.74 -7.80
C GLY A 88 6.51 -8.88 -7.23
N LYS A 89 6.88 -10.13 -7.55
CA LYS A 89 6.23 -11.35 -7.03
C LYS A 89 6.90 -11.93 -5.77
N SER A 90 7.93 -11.26 -5.25
CA SER A 90 8.76 -11.80 -4.18
C SER A 90 8.01 -11.93 -2.85
N SER A 91 8.55 -12.75 -1.96
CA SER A 91 8.23 -12.77 -0.54
C SER A 91 9.49 -12.87 0.33
N ASP A 92 10.66 -12.65 -0.27
CA ASP A 92 11.93 -12.69 0.44
C ASP A 92 12.21 -11.36 1.14
N MET A 93 12.75 -11.42 2.35
CA MET A 93 13.08 -10.21 3.12
C MET A 93 14.10 -9.30 2.42
N ARG A 94 14.90 -9.83 1.49
CA ARG A 94 15.82 -9.04 0.65
C ARG A 94 15.09 -8.06 -0.28
N ASP A 95 13.84 -8.39 -0.62
CA ASP A 95 12.98 -7.62 -1.52
C ASP A 95 11.90 -6.85 -0.75
N LEU A 96 11.99 -6.79 0.58
CA LEU A 96 11.08 -5.99 1.40
C LEU A 96 11.20 -4.52 0.99
N VAL A 97 10.05 -3.86 0.81
CA VAL A 97 9.95 -2.43 0.53
C VAL A 97 9.50 -1.68 1.78
N PHE A 98 8.45 -2.17 2.44
CA PHE A 98 7.98 -1.60 3.70
C PHE A 98 7.16 -2.61 4.53
N THR A 99 7.07 -2.34 5.83
CA THR A 99 6.16 -2.97 6.79
C THR A 99 5.09 -1.96 7.18
N ALA A 100 3.84 -2.39 7.25
CA ALA A 100 2.70 -1.60 7.70
C ALA A 100 2.05 -2.28 8.91
N LYS A 101 1.91 -1.54 10.01
CA LYS A 101 1.39 -2.03 11.30
C LYS A 101 0.18 -1.23 11.72
N ILE A 102 -0.83 -1.89 12.27
CA ILE A 102 -1.93 -1.19 12.94
C ILE A 102 -1.41 -0.66 14.28
N SER A 103 -1.60 0.63 14.56
CA SER A 103 -1.02 1.29 15.74
C SER A 103 -2.06 1.83 16.73
N SER A 104 -3.36 1.78 16.42
CA SER A 104 -4.42 2.20 17.34
C SER A 104 -5.35 1.07 17.77
N ALA A 105 -5.86 1.16 19.00
CA ALA A 105 -6.81 0.21 19.58
C ALA A 105 -8.15 0.13 18.82
N ILE A 106 -8.49 1.17 18.06
CA ILE A 106 -9.72 1.26 17.24
C ILE A 106 -9.40 0.95 15.75
N GLN A 107 -8.16 0.58 15.42
CA GLN A 107 -7.72 0.21 14.06
C GLN A 107 -7.91 1.33 13.01
N LEU A 108 -7.87 2.60 13.43
CA LEU A 108 -8.00 3.78 12.57
C LEU A 108 -6.67 4.41 12.18
N GLU A 109 -5.55 3.82 12.62
CA GLU A 109 -4.21 4.32 12.37
C GLU A 109 -3.28 3.19 11.97
N LEU A 110 -2.47 3.45 10.94
CA LEU A 110 -1.47 2.54 10.40
C LEU A 110 -0.13 3.25 10.31
N GLU A 111 0.90 2.64 10.87
CA GLU A 111 2.28 3.11 10.77
C GLU A 111 3.01 2.30 9.72
N VAL A 112 3.76 3.01 8.87
CA VAL A 112 4.54 2.41 7.79
C VAL A 112 6.03 2.66 8.05
N PHE A 113 6.79 1.59 7.98
CA PHE A 113 8.24 1.56 8.17
C PHE A 113 8.88 1.06 6.89
N LEU A 114 9.75 1.86 6.28
CA LEU A 114 10.50 1.47 5.08
C LEU A 114 11.54 0.40 5.42
N ALA A 115 11.90 -0.44 4.45
CA ALA A 115 12.87 -1.51 4.68
C ALA A 115 14.27 -1.01 5.11
N SER A 116 14.60 0.26 4.82
CA SER A 116 15.81 0.93 5.32
C SER A 116 15.77 1.21 6.82
N ASN A 117 14.58 1.32 7.40
CA ASN A 117 14.33 1.57 8.80
C ASN A 117 14.25 0.26 9.59
N ARG A 118 15.41 -0.36 9.84
CA ARG A 118 15.49 -1.72 10.39
C ARG A 118 15.05 -1.85 11.85
N ASN A 119 15.14 -0.77 12.62
CA ASN A 119 14.74 -0.79 14.02
C ASN A 119 13.25 -0.50 14.20
N GLU A 120 12.60 0.07 13.17
CA GLU A 120 11.19 0.48 13.22
C GLU A 120 10.89 1.44 14.39
N ASP A 121 11.88 2.26 14.80
CA ASP A 121 11.81 3.16 15.96
C ASP A 121 10.92 4.40 15.69
N VAL A 122 11.01 4.93 14.46
CA VAL A 122 10.26 6.12 14.01
C VAL A 122 9.55 5.77 12.71
N ARG A 123 8.23 5.95 12.65
CA ARG A 123 7.45 5.71 11.43
C ARG A 123 7.87 6.64 10.29
N ASP A 124 8.04 6.07 9.10
CA ASP A 124 8.33 6.84 7.88
C ASP A 124 7.07 7.51 7.33
N PHE A 125 5.94 6.79 7.42
CA PHE A 125 4.61 7.31 7.08
C PHE A 125 3.59 6.94 8.14
N ASN A 126 2.53 7.73 8.19
CA ASN A 126 1.39 7.47 9.03
C ASN A 126 0.11 7.60 8.22
N VAL A 127 -0.82 6.66 8.36
CA VAL A 127 -2.14 6.73 7.75
C VAL A 127 -3.16 6.84 8.87
N LYS A 128 -4.00 7.86 8.82
CA LYS A 128 -5.10 8.06 9.78
C LYS A 128 -6.42 8.13 9.06
N GLY A 129 -7.47 7.55 9.63
CA GLY A 129 -8.83 7.72 9.14
C GLY A 129 -9.60 6.40 9.09
N PHE A 130 -10.81 6.48 8.54
CA PHE A 130 -11.71 5.34 8.44
C PHE A 130 -12.46 5.41 7.11
N GLU A 131 -12.58 4.26 6.44
CA GLU A 131 -13.26 4.13 5.14
C GLU A 131 -12.81 5.16 4.09
N ARG A 132 -13.55 6.26 3.95
CA ARG A 132 -13.37 7.30 2.92
C ARG A 132 -12.66 8.56 3.43
N SER A 133 -12.14 8.55 4.67
CA SER A 133 -11.46 9.70 5.29
C SER A 133 -9.99 9.44 5.60
N CYS A 134 -9.35 8.53 4.86
CA CYS A 134 -7.95 8.15 5.08
C CYS A 134 -6.99 9.22 4.57
N VAL A 135 -6.11 9.72 5.44
CA VAL A 135 -5.06 10.70 5.11
C VAL A 135 -3.69 10.08 5.39
N ILE A 136 -2.77 10.22 4.45
CA ILE A 136 -1.39 9.73 4.55
C ILE A 136 -0.46 10.92 4.84
N TYR A 137 0.38 10.77 5.86
CA TYR A 137 1.34 11.76 6.32
C TYR A 137 2.77 11.24 6.17
N ALA A 138 3.72 12.15 5.90
CA ALA A 138 5.15 11.88 5.84
C ALA A 138 5.97 12.98 6.53
N GLY A 139 7.18 12.64 6.99
CA GLY A 139 8.16 13.59 7.50
C GLY A 139 7.92 14.10 8.93
N GLN A 140 8.84 14.94 9.39
CA GLN A 140 8.81 15.61 10.70
C GLN A 140 9.19 17.09 10.49
N PRO A 141 8.28 18.07 10.71
CA PRO A 141 6.88 17.88 11.11
C PRO A 141 6.04 17.15 10.03
N PRO A 142 4.94 16.49 10.42
CA PRO A 142 4.10 15.72 9.49
C PRO A 142 3.46 16.59 8.42
N CYS A 143 3.60 16.18 7.16
CA CYS A 143 2.96 16.80 5.99
C CYS A 143 2.02 15.79 5.32
N ILE A 144 0.87 16.24 4.82
CA ILE A 144 -0.08 15.41 4.07
C ILE A 144 0.51 15.13 2.68
N ILE A 145 0.55 13.86 2.29
CA ILE A 145 1.01 13.42 0.97
C ILE A 145 -0.08 12.74 0.13
N ALA A 146 -1.19 12.31 0.75
CA ALA A 146 -2.39 11.79 0.08
C ALA A 146 -3.62 11.87 1.02
N GLN A 147 -4.82 11.95 0.44
CA GLN A 147 -6.12 11.94 1.14
C GLN A 147 -7.23 11.41 0.23
#